data_AF-A0A3N5SF87-F1
#
_entry.id   AF-A0A3N5SF87-F1
#
_cell.length_a   1.000
_cell.length_b   1.000
_cell.length_c   1.000
_cell.angle_alpha   90.00
_cell.angle_beta   90.00
_cell.angle_gamma   90.00
#
_symmetry.space_group_name_H-M   'P 1'
#
loop_
_entity.id
_entity.type
_entity.pdbx_description
1 polymer ?
#
loop_
_entity_poly.entity_id
_entity_poly.type
_entity_poly.pdbx_seq_one_letter_code
_entity_poly.pdbx_strand_id
1 'polypeptide(L)'
;MSGERTEAPTPRRVSDARAEGRVARSMELSGAAGLLAGVWLLQIFGQQMVEGLKGILSASFQSVSNLSAPDLGAQAGALLPLIPSLGFILLGVMVTGVSVNFAQTGLLWASKRIGFDFTRLNPL
;
A
#
# COMPACT_ATOMS: atom_id res chain seq x y z
N MET A 1 4.00 -7.91 -38.79
CA MET A 1 3.88 -6.52 -39.29
C MET A 1 2.47 -6.06 -39.02
N SER A 2 2.27 -5.47 -37.84
CA SER A 2 0.97 -4.97 -37.38
C SER A 2 0.67 -3.68 -38.13
N GLY A 3 -0.36 -3.68 -38.98
CA GLY A 3 -0.82 -2.44 -39.59
C GLY A 3 -1.24 -1.47 -38.49
N GLU A 4 -0.63 -0.29 -38.47
CA GLU A 4 -1.07 0.83 -37.65
C GLU A 4 -2.54 1.11 -37.99
N ARG A 5 -3.45 0.64 -37.14
CA ARG A 5 -4.86 1.01 -37.21
C ARG A 5 -4.95 2.48 -36.83
N THR A 6 -5.06 3.33 -37.84
CA THR A 6 -5.22 4.79 -37.73
C THR A 6 -6.61 5.20 -37.24
N GLU A 7 -7.56 4.27 -37.13
CA GLU A 7 -8.90 4.53 -36.64
C GLU A 7 -9.02 4.33 -35.12
N ALA A 8 -9.71 5.26 -34.47
CA ALA A 8 -10.05 5.15 -33.06
C ALA A 8 -10.87 3.88 -32.80
N PRO A 9 -10.59 3.14 -31.71
CA PRO A 9 -11.35 1.93 -31.37
C PRO A 9 -12.81 2.27 -31.11
N THR A 10 -13.71 1.43 -31.65
CA THR A 10 -15.16 1.58 -31.41
C THR A 10 -15.51 1.39 -29.93
N PRO A 11 -16.60 2.00 -29.43
CA PRO A 11 -17.00 1.90 -28.02
C PRO A 11 -17.11 0.44 -27.51
N ARG A 12 -17.62 -0.46 -28.36
CA ARG A 12 -17.77 -1.89 -28.05
C ARG A 12 -16.42 -2.59 -27.86
N ARG A 13 -15.41 -2.26 -28.67
CA ARG A 13 -14.06 -2.82 -28.50
C ARG A 13 -13.41 -2.37 -27.19
N VAL A 14 -13.64 -1.11 -26.78
CA VAL A 14 -13.14 -0.58 -25.51
C VAL A 14 -13.81 -1.26 -24.31
N SER A 15 -15.13 -1.47 -24.35
CA SER A 15 -15.84 -2.17 -23.28
C SER A 15 -15.43 -3.63 -23.15
N ASP A 16 -15.24 -4.33 -24.27
CA ASP A 16 -14.78 -5.74 -24.25
C ASP A 16 -13.36 -5.87 -23.69
N ALA A 17 -12.44 -4.99 -24.10
CA ALA A 17 -11.08 -4.95 -23.56
C ALA A 17 -11.07 -4.68 -22.03
N ARG A 18 -11.94 -3.77 -21.55
CA ARG A 18 -12.12 -3.53 -20.12
C ARG A 18 -12.69 -4.75 -19.38
N ALA A 19 -13.67 -5.46 -19.94
CA ALA A 19 -14.23 -6.67 -19.35
C ALA A 19 -13.20 -7.82 -19.21
N GLU A 20 -12.20 -7.85 -20.10
CA GLU A 20 -11.04 -8.75 -20.04
C GLU A 20 -9.92 -8.24 -19.09
N GLY A 21 -10.10 -7.08 -18.47
CA GLY A 21 -9.14 -6.42 -17.58
C GLY A 21 -7.92 -5.82 -18.29
N ARG A 22 -8.01 -5.58 -19.60
CA ARG A 22 -6.98 -4.90 -20.40
C ARG A 22 -7.22 -3.39 -20.31
N VAL A 23 -6.60 -2.76 -19.32
CA VAL A 23 -6.65 -1.30 -19.10
C VAL A 23 -5.23 -0.77 -18.99
N ALA A 24 -5.00 0.41 -19.58
CA ALA A 24 -3.73 1.11 -19.44
C ALA A 24 -3.50 1.47 -17.96
N ARG A 25 -2.37 1.05 -17.41
CA ARG A 25 -1.91 1.42 -16.07
C ARG A 25 -0.42 1.75 -16.14
N SER A 26 -0.01 2.78 -15.41
CA SER A 26 1.39 3.15 -15.23
C SER A 26 1.90 2.56 -13.91
N MET A 27 2.88 1.65 -14.02
CA MET A 27 3.55 1.11 -12.85
C MET A 27 4.37 2.19 -12.13
N GLU A 28 5.05 3.05 -12.89
CA GLU A 28 5.85 4.16 -12.36
C GLU A 28 5.01 5.16 -11.56
N LEU A 29 3.82 5.52 -12.05
CA LEU A 29 2.92 6.43 -11.33
C LEU A 29 2.53 5.87 -9.96
N SER A 30 2.26 4.56 -9.93
CA SER A 30 1.85 3.88 -8.70
C SER A 30 2.99 3.83 -7.69
N GLY A 31 4.22 3.54 -8.14
CA GLY A 31 5.41 3.56 -7.30
C GLY A 31 5.74 4.97 -6.79
N ALA A 32 5.75 5.97 -7.67
CA ALA A 32 6.04 7.36 -7.31
C ALA A 32 5.04 7.93 -6.30
N ALA A 33 3.74 7.70 -6.51
CA ALA A 33 2.71 8.15 -5.59
C ALA A 33 2.81 7.46 -4.21
N GLY A 34 3.11 6.15 -4.20
CA GLY A 34 3.34 5.41 -2.95
C GLY A 34 4.55 5.94 -2.17
N LEU A 35 5.67 6.23 -2.85
CA LEU A 35 6.86 6.80 -2.23
C LEU A 35 6.59 8.20 -1.65
N LEU A 36 5.95 9.07 -2.43
CA LEU A 36 5.61 10.42 -1.97
C LEU A 36 4.69 10.38 -0.75
N ALA A 37 3.64 9.56 -0.78
CA ALA A 37 2.75 9.38 0.36
C ALA A 37 3.49 8.82 1.57
N GLY A 38 4.35 7.81 1.39
CA GLY A 38 5.16 7.23 2.45
C GLY A 38 6.06 8.26 3.13
N VAL A 39 6.80 9.04 2.35
CA VAL A 39 7.67 10.11 2.89
C VAL A 39 6.85 11.15 3.65
N TRP A 40 5.70 11.56 3.10
CA TRP A 40 4.87 12.60 3.72
C TRP A 40 4.21 12.11 5.02
N LEU A 41 3.71 10.87 5.05
CA LEU A 41 3.16 10.25 6.25
C LEU A 41 4.23 10.06 7.32
N LEU A 42 5.45 9.65 6.94
CA LEU A 42 6.57 9.57 7.87
C LEU A 42 7.00 10.94 8.41
N GLN A 43 6.91 12.01 7.62
CA GLN A 43 7.16 13.37 8.14
C GLN A 43 6.15 13.78 9.20
N ILE A 44 4.87 13.45 9.02
CA ILE A 44 3.80 13.83 9.95
C ILE A 44 3.80 12.96 11.22
N PHE A 45 3.91 11.64 11.06
CA PHE A 45 3.73 10.67 12.16
C PHE A 45 5.04 10.09 12.68
N GLY A 46 6.15 10.28 11.97
CA GLY A 46 7.45 9.68 12.29
C GLY A 46 8.03 10.19 13.60
N GLN A 47 7.81 11.46 13.96
CA GLN A 47 8.27 11.98 15.25
C GLN A 47 7.63 11.22 16.43
N GLN A 48 6.31 11.00 16.37
CA GLN A 48 5.58 10.25 17.41
C GLN A 48 6.06 8.80 17.48
N MET A 49 6.37 8.18 16.33
CA MET A 49 6.99 6.86 16.29
C MET A 49 8.36 6.83 16.98
N VAL A 50 9.22 7.82 16.69
CA VAL A 50 10.55 7.91 17.31
C VAL A 50 10.45 8.10 18.82
N GLU A 51 9.52 8.95 19.29
CA GLU A 51 9.27 9.16 20.71
C GLU A 51 8.77 7.87 21.40
N GLY A 52 7.81 7.16 20.79
CA GLY A 52 7.35 5.87 21.30
C GLY A 52 8.46 4.82 21.39
N LEU A 53 9.30 4.71 20.36
CA LEU A 53 10.45 3.81 20.34
C LEU A 53 11.49 4.16 21.42
N LYS A 54 11.76 5.45 21.62
CA LYS A 54 12.63 5.92 22.73
C LYS A 54 12.04 5.55 24.09
N GLY A 55 10.72 5.65 24.25
CA GLY A 55 10.02 5.25 25.47
C GLY A 55 10.22 3.76 25.78
N ILE A 56 10.03 2.90 24.78
CA ILE A 56 10.25 1.44 24.92
C ILE A 56 11.71 1.15 25.32
N LEU A 57 12.67 1.70 24.58
CA LEU A 57 14.10 1.50 24.86
C LEU A 57 14.47 1.95 26.27
N SER A 58 13.97 3.11 26.69
CA SER A 58 14.24 3.64 28.04
C SER A 58 13.64 2.75 29.13
N ALA A 59 12.41 2.28 28.95
CA ALA A 59 11.76 1.36 29.90
C ALA A 59 12.50 0.01 29.98
N SER A 60 12.93 -0.53 28.85
CA SER A 60 13.71 -1.77 28.80
C SER A 60 15.06 -1.62 29.52
N PHE A 61 15.79 -0.53 29.27
CA PHE A 61 17.09 -0.31 29.92
C PHE A 61 16.97 -0.08 31.43
N GLN A 62 15.93 0.62 31.89
CA GLN A 62 15.67 0.81 33.32
C GLN A 62 15.31 -0.51 34.03
N SER A 63 14.55 -1.39 33.37
CA SER A 63 14.23 -2.71 33.91
C SER A 63 15.50 -3.55 34.14
N VAL A 64 16.44 -3.50 33.18
CA VAL A 64 17.72 -4.22 33.27
C VAL A 64 18.62 -3.62 34.35
N SER A 65 18.71 -2.28 34.43
CA SER A 65 19.57 -1.63 35.44
C SER A 65 19.13 -1.92 36.87
N ASN A 66 17.82 -2.07 37.09
CA ASN A 66 17.26 -2.32 38.41
C ASN A 66 17.23 -3.81 38.80
N LEU A 67 17.86 -4.71 38.00
CA LEU A 67 17.83 -6.17 38.18
C LEU A 67 16.40 -6.70 38.43
N SER A 68 15.41 -5.99 37.91
CA SER A 68 14.00 -6.26 38.17
C SER A 68 13.46 -7.13 37.05
N ALA A 69 12.55 -8.04 37.38
CA ALA A 69 11.84 -8.80 36.35
C ALA A 69 11.16 -7.83 35.38
N PRO A 70 11.19 -8.10 34.07
CA PRO A 70 10.57 -7.22 33.08
C PRO A 70 9.09 -7.00 33.41
N ASP A 71 8.74 -5.75 33.72
CA ASP A 71 7.35 -5.34 33.90
C ASP A 71 6.67 -5.29 32.52
N LEU A 72 5.95 -6.37 32.21
CA LEU A 72 5.21 -6.51 30.95
C LEU A 72 4.11 -5.44 30.82
N GLY A 73 3.56 -4.93 31.92
CA GLY A 73 2.56 -3.87 31.92
C GLY A 73 3.16 -2.53 31.49
N ALA A 74 4.32 -2.18 32.04
CA ALA A 74 5.06 -0.98 31.64
C ALA A 74 5.52 -1.04 30.17
N GLN A 75 5.99 -2.21 29.71
CA GLN A 75 6.38 -2.42 28.32
C GLN A 75 5.19 -2.34 27.36
N ALA A 76 4.05 -2.93 27.72
CA ALA A 76 2.81 -2.81 26.95
C ALA A 76 2.33 -1.35 26.89
N GLY A 77 2.40 -0.61 28.01
CA GLY A 77 2.07 0.81 28.08
C GLY A 77 2.94 1.67 27.16
N ALA A 78 4.21 1.32 26.98
CA ALA A 78 5.11 2.01 26.05
C ALA A 78 4.81 1.74 24.56
N LEU A 79 4.10 0.64 24.24
CA LEU A 79 3.67 0.30 22.88
C LEU A 79 2.36 1.00 22.48
N LEU A 80 1.47 1.28 23.43
CA LEU A 80 0.16 1.89 23.16
C LEU A 80 0.23 3.18 22.32
N PRO A 81 1.15 4.13 22.60
CA PRO A 81 1.28 5.37 21.83
C PRO A 81 1.70 5.18 20.37
N LEU A 82 2.32 4.04 20.01
CA LEU A 82 2.76 3.75 18.64
C LEU A 82 1.62 3.29 17.73
N ILE A 83 0.59 2.67 18.31
CA ILE A 83 -0.55 2.09 17.57
C ILE A 83 -1.24 3.12 16.66
N PRO A 84 -1.67 4.30 17.14
CA PRO A 84 -2.36 5.26 16.29
C PRO A 84 -1.48 5.74 15.14
N SER A 85 -0.22 6.09 15.40
CA SER A 85 0.73 6.57 14.39
C SER A 85 0.97 5.54 13.29
N LEU A 86 1.21 4.28 13.67
CA LEU A 86 1.34 3.17 12.73
C LEU A 86 0.04 2.95 11.95
N GLY A 87 -1.11 3.00 12.63
CA GLY A 87 -2.42 2.88 12.02
C GLY A 87 -2.66 3.93 10.94
N PHE A 88 -2.35 5.20 11.21
CA PHE A 88 -2.50 6.29 10.25
C PHE A 88 -1.54 6.17 9.06
N ILE A 89 -0.30 5.75 9.27
CA ILE A 89 0.64 5.51 8.16
C ILE A 89 0.11 4.39 7.26
N LEU A 90 -0.27 3.25 7.84
CA LEU A 90 -0.78 2.10 7.07
C LEU A 90 -2.06 2.45 6.32
N LEU A 91 -2.99 3.12 6.98
CA LEU A 91 -4.24 3.57 6.37
C LEU A 91 -3.98 4.59 5.27
N GLY A 92 -3.07 5.54 5.48
CA GLY A 92 -2.68 6.52 4.48
C GLY A 92 -2.11 5.87 3.22
N VAL A 93 -1.15 4.95 3.37
CA VAL A 93 -0.57 4.20 2.24
C VAL A 93 -1.62 3.36 1.51
N MET A 94 -2.52 2.69 2.26
CA MET A 94 -3.62 1.93 1.67
C MET A 94 -4.54 2.85 0.84
N VAL A 95 -4.95 3.99 1.40
CA VAL A 95 -5.80 4.97 0.72
C VAL A 95 -5.11 5.50 -0.53
N THR A 96 -3.80 5.80 -0.48
CA THR A 96 -3.05 6.22 -1.67
C THR A 96 -3.07 5.14 -2.74
N GLY A 97 -2.79 3.87 -2.37
CA GLY A 97 -2.80 2.76 -3.32
C GLY A 97 -4.16 2.58 -4.01
N VAL A 98 -5.24 2.61 -3.23
CA VAL A 98 -6.62 2.53 -3.75
C VAL A 98 -6.93 3.72 -4.65
N SER A 99 -6.60 4.94 -4.21
CA SER A 99 -6.88 6.17 -4.96
C SER A 99 -6.14 6.21 -6.30
N VAL A 100 -4.87 5.80 -6.32
CA VAL A 100 -4.05 5.76 -7.54
C VAL A 100 -4.52 4.65 -8.48
N ASN A 101 -4.95 3.51 -7.96
CA ASN A 101 -5.54 2.45 -8.75
C ASN A 101 -6.86 2.91 -9.40
N PHE A 102 -7.72 3.58 -8.61
CA PHE A 102 -8.98 4.12 -9.06
C PHE A 102 -8.80 5.26 -10.07
N ALA A 103 -7.83 6.15 -9.87
CA ALA A 103 -7.51 7.22 -10.81
C ALA A 103 -7.04 6.69 -12.18
N GLN A 104 -6.33 5.56 -12.20
CA GLN A 104 -5.84 4.95 -13.44
C GLN A 104 -6.90 4.12 -14.16
N THR A 105 -7.67 3.32 -13.42
CA THR A 105 -8.56 2.32 -14.02
C THR A 105 -10.03 2.70 -13.99
N GLY A 106 -10.40 3.65 -13.12
CA GLY A 106 -11.78 3.88 -12.71
C GLY A 106 -12.35 2.67 -11.97
N LEU A 107 -13.67 2.52 -12.02
CA LEU A 107 -14.34 1.32 -11.52
C LEU A 107 -14.28 0.23 -12.61
N LEU A 108 -13.31 -0.69 -12.49
CA LEU A 108 -13.09 -1.76 -13.47
C LEU A 108 -13.64 -3.10 -12.97
N TRP A 109 -14.80 -3.50 -13.49
CA TRP A 109 -15.36 -4.82 -13.24
C TRP A 109 -15.00 -5.80 -14.36
N ALA A 110 -13.89 -6.53 -14.20
CA ALA A 110 -13.39 -7.46 -15.21
C ALA A 110 -13.94 -8.89 -15.01
N SER A 111 -15.25 -9.07 -15.21
CA SER A 111 -15.95 -10.35 -14.96
C SER A 111 -15.37 -11.54 -15.74
N LYS A 112 -14.88 -11.30 -16.96
CA LYS A 112 -14.25 -12.34 -17.80
C LYS A 112 -12.88 -12.80 -17.28
N ARG A 113 -12.32 -12.10 -16.28
CA ARG A 113 -10.98 -12.35 -15.73
C ARG A 113 -10.97 -13.11 -14.40
N ILE A 114 -12.14 -13.42 -13.84
CA ILE A 114 -12.29 -14.05 -12.51
C ILE A 114 -12.04 -15.57 -12.56
N GLY A 115 -11.92 -16.17 -13.75
CA GLY A 115 -11.62 -17.60 -13.92
C GLY A 115 -10.13 -17.95 -13.87
N PHE A 116 -9.82 -19.23 -13.61
CA PHE A 116 -8.48 -19.78 -13.78
C PHE A 116 -8.09 -19.79 -15.26
N ASP A 117 -7.02 -19.06 -15.58
CA ASP A 117 -6.49 -18.94 -16.93
C ASP A 117 -5.15 -19.66 -17.05
N PHE A 118 -5.18 -20.93 -17.45
CA PHE A 118 -3.99 -21.77 -17.58
C PHE A 118 -3.00 -21.25 -18.64
N THR A 119 -3.43 -20.37 -19.55
CA THR A 119 -2.52 -19.77 -20.52
C THR A 119 -1.53 -18.79 -19.88
N ARG A 120 -1.82 -18.27 -18.67
CA ARG A 120 -0.90 -17.42 -17.91
C ARG A 120 0.22 -18.18 -17.21
N LEU A 121 0.11 -19.50 -17.12
CA LEU A 121 1.16 -20.38 -16.59
C LEU A 121 2.09 -20.87 -17.71
N ASN A 122 1.83 -20.51 -18.97
CA ASN A 122 2.70 -20.86 -20.07
C ASN A 122 3.99 -20.00 -20.01
N PRO A 123 5.18 -20.59 -19.84
CA PRO A 123 6.44 -19.86 -19.80
C PRO A 123 6.96 -19.42 -21.18
N LEU A 124 6.27 -19.81 -22.27
CA LEU A 124 6.61 -19.49 -23.66
C LEU A 124 5.76 -18.33 -24.21
#